data_AF-A0A954IRK0-F1
#
_entry.id   AF-A0A954IRK0-F1
#
_cell.length_a   1.000
_cell.length_b   1.000
_cell.length_c   1.000
_cell.angle_alpha   90.00
_cell.angle_beta   90.00
_cell.angle_gamma   90.00
#
_symmetry.space_group_name_H-M   'P 1'
#
loop_
_entity.id
_entity.type
_entity.pdbx_description
1 polymer ?
#
loop_
_entity_poly.entity_id
_entity_poly.type
_entity_poly.pdbx_seq_one_letter_code
_entity_poly.pdbx_strand_id
1 'polypeptide(L)'
;GTAIGAFVVGSANFLESMGIDKTMAKALMGVLVASFAGTTLDTATRLQRYVVQELASTFAPKVSPTADAAEGYDHEFQLGPTGKSISLNPLVWLTNKHGATLFAVSTAFVLALFPQPGKEWSWDTIGTGGLILWPLFGATNQLLGGLAFLVISFWLWRRSKPVWFVVLPTIFMLIMPAWAMTIQIQNWWAKESYLLVCVGVVTLVLEAWLVVEAFLMWPKAKGVLEKTLPPLTQEPVASARVPISAGSGSSSE
;
A
#
# COMPACT_ATOMS: atom_id res chain seq x y z
N GLY A 1 -13.48 19.95 -2.02
CA GLY A 1 -14.44 19.20 -1.17
C GLY A 1 -14.56 19.92 0.16
N THR A 2 -15.74 19.96 0.77
CA THR A 2 -16.02 20.72 2.00
C THR A 2 -15.10 20.33 3.16
N ALA A 3 -14.76 19.05 3.31
CA ALA A 3 -13.83 18.58 4.36
C ALA A 3 -12.39 19.07 4.18
N ILE A 4 -11.83 18.98 2.96
CA ILE A 4 -10.48 19.49 2.65
C ILE A 4 -10.44 21.01 2.82
N GLY A 5 -11.50 21.70 2.39
CA GLY A 5 -11.62 23.15 2.57
C GLY A 5 -11.62 23.54 4.05
N ALA A 6 -12.37 22.83 4.89
CA ALA A 6 -12.41 23.06 6.33
C ALA A 6 -11.04 22.81 6.99
N PHE A 7 -10.34 21.74 6.60
CA PHE A 7 -8.99 21.45 7.09
C PHE A 7 -7.99 22.56 6.71
N VAL A 8 -7.95 22.94 5.43
CA VAL A 8 -7.04 24.00 4.94
C VAL A 8 -7.35 25.34 5.62
N VAL A 9 -8.62 25.71 5.78
CA VAL A 9 -9.01 26.95 6.45
C VAL A 9 -8.67 26.92 7.94
N GLY A 10 -8.95 25.82 8.63
CA GLY A 10 -8.63 25.66 10.05
C GLY A 10 -7.12 25.75 10.31
N SER A 11 -6.32 25.02 9.53
CA SER A 11 -4.87 25.08 9.62
C SER A 11 -4.32 26.46 9.22
N ALA A 12 -4.90 27.12 8.21
CA ALA A 12 -4.48 28.46 7.83
C ALA A 12 -4.75 29.50 8.93
N ASN A 13 -5.90 29.41 9.60
CA ASN A 13 -6.21 30.28 10.75
C ASN A 13 -5.25 30.03 11.94
N PHE A 14 -4.82 28.79 12.15
CA PHE A 14 -3.79 28.47 13.15
C PHE A 14 -2.43 29.08 12.79
N LEU A 15 -1.98 28.96 11.54
CA LEU A 15 -0.74 29.59 11.06
C LEU A 15 -0.81 31.13 11.14
N GLU A 16 -1.98 31.71 10.88
CA GLU A 16 -2.24 33.15 11.04
C GLU A 16 -2.04 33.59 12.50
N SER A 17 -2.49 32.79 13.48
CA SER A 17 -2.25 33.06 14.89
C SER A 17 -0.77 33.01 15.31
N MET A 18 0.08 32.36 14.49
CA MET A 18 1.54 32.33 14.67
C MET A 18 2.26 33.43 13.85
N GLY A 19 1.52 34.34 13.21
CA GLY A 19 2.07 35.49 12.49
C GLY A 19 2.34 35.28 10.99
N ILE A 20 1.85 34.17 10.40
CA ILE A 20 1.99 33.92 8.95
C ILE A 20 0.80 34.53 8.20
N ASP A 21 1.07 35.26 7.12
CA ASP A 21 0.01 35.85 6.28
C ASP A 21 -0.99 34.79 5.80
N LYS A 22 -2.28 35.13 5.79
CA LYS A 22 -3.38 34.21 5.46
C LYS A 22 -3.28 33.63 4.05
N THR A 23 -2.77 34.39 3.09
CA THR A 23 -2.57 33.94 1.71
C THR A 23 -1.45 32.91 1.67
N MET A 24 -0.33 33.20 2.33
CA MET A 24 0.80 32.28 2.45
C MET A 24 0.42 31.01 3.21
N ALA A 25 -0.34 31.12 4.31
CA ALA A 25 -0.82 30.01 5.10
C ALA A 25 -1.70 29.04 4.27
N LYS A 26 -2.65 29.57 3.49
CA LYS A 26 -3.48 28.75 2.59
C LYS A 26 -2.65 28.07 1.50
N ALA A 27 -1.69 28.78 0.91
CA ALA A 27 -0.80 28.21 -0.10
C ALA A 27 0.05 27.06 0.46
N LEU A 28 0.69 27.27 1.63
CA LEU A 28 1.47 26.24 2.32
C LEU A 28 0.64 25.00 2.64
N MET A 29 -0.57 25.19 3.18
CA MET A 29 -1.48 24.07 3.46
C MET A 29 -1.94 23.34 2.20
N GLY A 30 -2.15 24.07 1.10
CA GLY A 30 -2.45 23.48 -0.22
C GLY A 30 -1.31 22.59 -0.72
N VAL A 31 -0.07 23.07 -0.64
CA VAL A 31 1.13 22.29 -1.01
C VAL A 31 1.31 21.08 -0.11
N LEU A 32 1.08 21.22 1.21
CA LEU A 32 1.14 20.11 2.15
C LEU A 32 0.14 19.00 1.78
N VAL A 33 -1.13 19.36 1.54
CA VAL A 33 -2.18 18.40 1.15
C VAL A 33 -1.85 17.74 -0.18
N ALA A 34 -1.39 18.50 -1.17
CA ALA A 34 -1.00 17.97 -2.47
C ALA A 34 0.21 17.01 -2.37
N SER A 35 1.19 17.34 -1.54
CA SER A 35 2.41 16.53 -1.35
C SER A 35 2.10 15.23 -0.62
N PHE A 36 1.28 15.28 0.42
CA PHE A 36 0.80 14.11 1.15
C PHE A 36 -0.06 13.18 0.26
N ALA A 37 -0.92 13.75 -0.58
CA ALA A 37 -1.66 12.99 -1.57
C ALA A 37 -0.71 12.33 -2.59
N GLY A 38 0.31 13.06 -3.06
CA GLY A 38 1.29 12.56 -4.02
C GLY A 38 2.14 11.40 -3.49
N THR A 39 2.65 11.49 -2.26
CA THR A 39 3.44 10.40 -1.66
C THR A 39 2.60 9.16 -1.37
N THR A 40 1.36 9.36 -0.92
CA THR A 40 0.46 8.23 -0.68
C THR A 40 0.01 7.57 -1.98
N LEU A 41 -0.19 8.36 -3.05
CA LEU A 41 -0.50 7.84 -4.38
C LEU A 41 0.65 6.99 -4.95
N ASP A 42 1.91 7.43 -4.82
CA ASP A 42 3.07 6.62 -5.25
C ASP A 42 3.13 5.29 -4.47
N THR A 43 2.96 5.34 -3.15
CA THR A 43 2.97 4.14 -2.31
C THR A 43 1.81 3.21 -2.65
N ALA A 44 0.59 3.74 -2.80
CA ALA A 44 -0.60 2.96 -3.14
C ALA A 44 -0.47 2.29 -4.52
N THR A 45 0.05 3.00 -5.52
CA THR A 45 0.27 2.46 -6.87
C THR A 45 1.29 1.32 -6.84
N ARG A 46 2.36 1.46 -6.05
CA ARG A 46 3.35 0.38 -5.85
C ARG A 46 2.74 -0.84 -5.15
N LEU A 47 1.97 -0.62 -4.09
CA LEU A 47 1.31 -1.71 -3.35
C LEU A 47 0.27 -2.42 -4.23
N GLN A 48 -0.55 -1.68 -4.97
CA GLN A 48 -1.53 -2.25 -5.88
C GLN A 48 -0.84 -3.09 -6.97
N ARG A 49 0.30 -2.62 -7.50
CA ARG A 49 1.12 -3.42 -8.40
C ARG A 49 1.56 -4.74 -7.76
N TYR A 50 2.09 -4.72 -6.54
CA TYR A 50 2.49 -5.94 -5.84
C TYR A 50 1.32 -6.90 -5.62
N VAL A 51 0.19 -6.41 -5.11
CA VAL A 51 -1.01 -7.25 -4.91
C VAL A 51 -1.49 -7.89 -6.21
N VAL A 52 -1.50 -7.13 -7.31
CA VAL A 52 -1.89 -7.64 -8.63
C VAL A 52 -0.91 -8.71 -9.11
N GLN A 53 0.41 -8.51 -8.92
CA GLN A 53 1.42 -9.50 -9.30
C GLN A 53 1.27 -10.80 -8.50
N GLU A 54 1.05 -10.72 -7.17
CA GLU A 54 0.88 -11.87 -6.28
C GLU A 54 -0.41 -12.65 -6.57
N LEU A 55 -1.51 -11.94 -6.83
CA LEU A 55 -2.76 -12.60 -7.22
C LEU A 55 -2.62 -13.25 -8.60
N ALA A 56 -2.03 -12.54 -9.56
CA ALA A 56 -1.83 -13.07 -10.91
C ALA A 56 -0.92 -14.31 -10.90
N SER A 57 0.15 -14.33 -10.10
CA SER A 57 1.04 -15.49 -9.96
C SER A 57 0.34 -16.69 -9.31
N THR A 58 -0.57 -16.44 -8.37
CA THR A 58 -1.36 -17.51 -7.71
C THR A 58 -2.30 -18.21 -8.69
N PHE A 59 -2.88 -17.47 -9.64
CA PHE A 59 -3.86 -17.99 -10.59
C PHE A 59 -3.30 -18.32 -11.98
N ALA A 60 -2.06 -17.91 -12.29
CA ALA A 60 -1.41 -18.23 -13.56
C ALA A 60 -0.98 -19.71 -13.61
N PRO A 61 -1.19 -20.43 -14.73
CA PRO A 61 -0.66 -21.78 -14.91
C PRO A 61 0.88 -21.75 -14.78
N LYS A 62 1.45 -22.63 -13.94
CA LYS A 62 2.91 -22.79 -13.70
C LYS A 62 3.73 -23.26 -14.92
N VAL A 63 3.30 -22.99 -16.15
CA VAL A 63 3.92 -23.48 -17.40
C VAL A 63 4.11 -22.37 -18.42
N SER A 64 4.45 -21.16 -17.98
CA SER A 64 4.85 -20.10 -18.90
C SER A 64 6.28 -19.65 -18.58
N PRO A 65 7.22 -19.75 -19.53
CA PRO A 65 8.58 -19.20 -19.38
C PRO A 65 8.59 -17.69 -19.04
N THR A 66 7.47 -17.00 -19.23
CA THR A 66 7.27 -15.60 -18.84
C THR A 66 6.88 -15.42 -17.36
N ALA A 67 6.32 -16.44 -16.70
CA ALA A 67 6.10 -16.46 -15.25
C ALA A 67 7.44 -16.70 -14.51
N ASP A 68 8.29 -17.58 -15.04
CA ASP A 68 9.66 -17.79 -14.54
C ASP A 68 10.52 -16.51 -14.66
N ALA A 69 10.25 -15.67 -15.68
CA ALA A 69 10.89 -14.36 -15.82
C ALA A 69 10.28 -13.25 -14.93
N ALA A 70 9.10 -13.50 -14.33
CA ALA A 70 8.45 -12.58 -13.39
C ALA A 70 8.90 -12.85 -11.94
N GLU A 71 9.31 -14.08 -11.63
CA GLU A 71 10.09 -14.44 -10.44
C GLU A 71 11.54 -13.94 -10.59
N GLY A 72 11.72 -12.62 -10.55
CA GLY A 72 13.02 -11.97 -10.36
C GLY A 72 13.59 -12.17 -8.95
N TYR A 73 13.40 -13.36 -8.37
CA TYR A 73 14.06 -13.85 -7.16
C TYR A 73 15.05 -14.93 -7.63
N ASP A 74 16.25 -14.48 -7.99
CA ASP A 74 17.49 -15.25 -8.07
C ASP A 74 17.57 -16.54 -8.93
N HIS A 75 16.62 -16.83 -9.83
CA HIS A 75 16.74 -18.01 -10.70
C HIS A 75 17.61 -17.81 -11.97
N GLU A 76 17.99 -16.57 -12.31
CA GLU A 76 18.91 -16.29 -13.45
C GLU A 76 20.32 -16.88 -13.22
N PHE A 77 20.67 -17.20 -11.96
CA PHE A 77 21.89 -17.91 -11.63
C PHE A 77 21.85 -19.42 -11.99
N GLN A 78 20.67 -20.04 -12.15
CA GLN A 78 20.55 -21.49 -12.32
C GLN A 78 20.16 -21.99 -13.72
N LEU A 79 19.53 -21.19 -14.60
CA LEU A 79 18.93 -21.73 -15.84
C LEU A 79 19.31 -21.06 -17.18
N GLY A 80 20.21 -20.07 -17.19
CA GLY A 80 20.62 -19.41 -18.44
C GLY A 80 19.49 -18.59 -19.11
N PRO A 81 19.77 -17.90 -20.23
CA PRO A 81 18.85 -16.91 -20.80
C PRO A 81 17.61 -17.58 -21.42
N THR A 82 16.51 -17.62 -20.68
CA THR A 82 15.21 -18.04 -21.19
C THR A 82 14.64 -16.94 -22.10
N GLY A 83 14.39 -17.29 -23.37
CA GLY A 83 13.87 -16.36 -24.37
C GLY A 83 12.52 -15.75 -23.95
N LYS A 84 12.38 -14.43 -24.08
CA LYS A 84 11.14 -13.68 -23.82
C LYS A 84 10.04 -14.08 -24.83
N SER A 85 9.27 -15.10 -24.52
CA SER A 85 8.03 -15.40 -25.23
C SER A 85 6.90 -14.50 -24.72
N ILE A 86 6.38 -13.63 -25.57
CA ILE A 86 5.20 -12.79 -25.29
C ILE A 86 3.98 -13.73 -25.26
N SER A 87 3.54 -14.12 -24.07
CA SER A 87 2.28 -14.86 -23.96
C SER A 87 1.10 -13.88 -24.02
N LEU A 88 0.06 -14.24 -24.78
CA LEU A 88 -1.18 -13.45 -24.94
C LEU A 88 -2.17 -13.63 -23.77
N ASN A 89 -1.78 -14.34 -22.70
CA ASN A 89 -2.65 -14.56 -21.55
C ASN A 89 -2.67 -13.30 -20.66
N PRO A 90 -3.85 -12.72 -20.37
CA PRO A 90 -3.95 -11.48 -19.58
C PRO A 90 -3.40 -11.65 -18.16
N LEU A 91 -3.53 -12.86 -17.59
CA LEU A 91 -2.98 -13.18 -16.26
C LEU A 91 -1.44 -13.19 -16.25
N VAL A 92 -0.80 -13.69 -17.31
CA VAL A 92 0.67 -13.70 -17.44
C VAL A 92 1.21 -12.30 -17.75
N TRP A 93 0.41 -11.45 -18.38
CA TRP A 93 0.78 -10.04 -18.56
C TRP A 93 0.74 -9.25 -17.24
N LEU A 94 -0.19 -9.59 -16.34
CA LEU A 94 -0.32 -8.99 -15.01
C LEU A 94 0.75 -9.46 -14.00
N THR A 95 1.52 -10.52 -14.28
CA THR A 95 2.69 -10.87 -13.46
C THR A 95 3.90 -9.98 -13.76
N ASN A 96 3.98 -9.40 -14.97
CA ASN A 96 5.08 -8.53 -15.36
C ASN A 96 5.00 -7.16 -14.66
N LYS A 97 6.15 -6.62 -14.22
CA LYS A 97 6.27 -5.28 -13.62
C LYS A 97 5.55 -4.20 -14.44
N HIS A 98 5.71 -4.21 -15.76
CA HIS A 98 5.14 -3.17 -16.62
C HIS A 98 3.63 -3.33 -16.80
N GLY A 99 3.14 -4.57 -16.99
CA GLY A 99 1.71 -4.83 -17.15
C GLY A 99 0.93 -4.56 -15.87
N ALA A 100 1.43 -5.02 -14.73
CA ALA A 100 0.86 -4.73 -13.42
C ALA A 100 0.84 -3.24 -13.09
N THR A 101 1.92 -2.50 -13.44
CA THR A 101 1.96 -1.04 -13.23
C THR A 101 0.93 -0.33 -14.08
N LEU A 102 0.83 -0.67 -15.38
CA LEU A 102 -0.12 -0.05 -16.27
C LEU A 102 -1.56 -0.32 -15.82
N PHE A 103 -1.85 -1.54 -15.37
CA PHE A 103 -3.14 -1.88 -14.78
C PHE A 103 -3.45 -1.06 -13.52
N ALA A 104 -2.51 -0.97 -12.58
CA ALA A 104 -2.68 -0.19 -11.35
C ALA A 104 -2.94 1.29 -11.64
N VAL A 105 -2.12 1.91 -12.50
CA VAL A 105 -2.28 3.32 -12.88
C VAL A 105 -3.58 3.55 -13.65
N SER A 106 -3.93 2.68 -14.59
CA SER A 106 -5.13 2.83 -15.41
C SER A 106 -6.41 2.72 -14.58
N THR A 107 -6.48 1.74 -13.67
CA THR A 107 -7.64 1.59 -12.78
C THR A 107 -7.78 2.75 -11.81
N ALA A 108 -6.66 3.25 -11.24
CA ALA A 108 -6.67 4.45 -10.41
C ALA A 108 -7.06 5.70 -11.20
N PHE A 109 -6.60 5.84 -12.44
CA PHE A 109 -6.94 6.96 -13.32
C PHE A 109 -8.42 6.96 -13.68
N VAL A 110 -8.97 5.81 -14.09
CA VAL A 110 -10.41 5.66 -14.36
C VAL A 110 -11.22 6.00 -13.12
N LEU A 111 -10.79 5.51 -11.95
CA LEU A 111 -11.42 5.82 -10.66
C LEU A 111 -11.40 7.33 -10.34
N ALA A 112 -10.32 8.04 -10.69
CA ALA A 112 -10.20 9.49 -10.52
C ALA A 112 -11.10 10.29 -11.47
N LEU A 113 -11.39 9.77 -12.67
CA LEU A 113 -12.26 10.43 -13.64
C LEU A 113 -13.75 10.37 -13.28
N PHE A 114 -14.18 9.46 -12.39
CA PHE A 114 -15.59 9.33 -12.03
C PHE A 114 -16.18 10.64 -11.52
N PRO A 115 -17.35 11.07 -12.05
CA PRO A 115 -18.05 12.24 -11.56
C PRO A 115 -18.71 11.97 -10.19
N GLN A 116 -19.10 13.05 -9.52
CA GLN A 116 -19.91 12.96 -8.31
C GLN A 116 -21.24 12.21 -8.57
N PRO A 117 -21.65 11.31 -7.66
CA PRO A 117 -22.98 10.68 -7.70
C PRO A 117 -24.08 11.73 -7.87
N GLY A 118 -24.97 11.51 -8.83
CA GLY A 118 -26.06 12.43 -9.16
C GLY A 118 -25.71 13.57 -10.13
N LYS A 119 -24.49 13.61 -10.69
CA LYS A 119 -24.11 14.53 -11.78
C LYS A 119 -23.75 13.78 -13.05
N GLU A 120 -24.13 14.35 -14.20
CA GLU A 120 -23.82 13.77 -15.51
C GLU A 120 -22.31 13.77 -15.81
N TRP A 121 -21.89 12.86 -16.69
CA TRP A 121 -20.53 12.83 -17.23
C TRP A 121 -20.33 14.06 -18.14
N SER A 122 -19.76 15.13 -17.58
CA SER A 122 -19.40 16.37 -18.29
C SER A 122 -17.96 16.78 -17.98
N TRP A 123 -17.32 17.52 -18.88
CA TRP A 123 -15.94 18.04 -18.73
C TRP A 123 -15.70 18.82 -17.43
N ASP A 124 -16.74 19.47 -16.88
CA ASP A 124 -16.68 20.20 -15.61
C ASP A 124 -16.75 19.29 -14.37
N THR A 125 -17.22 18.05 -14.54
CA THR A 125 -17.46 17.10 -13.45
C THR A 125 -16.46 15.94 -13.45
N ILE A 126 -15.76 15.72 -14.57
CA ILE A 126 -14.63 14.79 -14.66
C ILE A 126 -13.52 15.23 -13.70
N GLY A 127 -12.97 14.29 -12.93
CA GLY A 127 -11.91 14.58 -11.95
C GLY A 127 -12.42 15.01 -10.57
N THR A 128 -13.74 15.14 -10.37
CA THR A 128 -14.32 15.42 -9.05
C THR A 128 -14.31 14.20 -8.12
N GLY A 129 -14.01 13.00 -8.63
CA GLY A 129 -13.91 11.75 -7.89
C GLY A 129 -12.98 11.81 -6.68
N GLY A 130 -11.84 12.51 -6.81
CA GLY A 130 -10.87 12.67 -5.71
C GLY A 130 -11.46 13.33 -4.46
N LEU A 131 -12.43 14.24 -4.62
CA LEU A 131 -13.09 14.91 -3.49
C LEU A 131 -14.03 13.99 -2.71
N ILE A 132 -14.49 12.92 -3.35
CA ILE A 132 -15.43 11.94 -2.80
C ILE A 132 -14.66 10.81 -2.11
N LEU A 133 -13.50 10.47 -2.65
CA LEU A 133 -12.62 9.45 -2.11
C LEU A 133 -11.87 9.94 -0.88
N TRP A 134 -11.74 11.26 -0.67
CA TRP A 134 -10.99 11.81 0.47
C TRP A 134 -11.43 11.28 1.85
N PRO A 135 -12.73 11.20 2.19
CA PRO A 135 -13.15 10.60 3.45
C PRO A 135 -12.84 9.10 3.54
N LEU A 136 -12.99 8.37 2.44
CA LEU A 136 -12.65 6.95 2.38
C LEU A 136 -11.14 6.75 2.57
N PHE A 137 -10.33 7.58 1.91
CA PHE A 137 -8.89 7.64 2.09
C PHE A 137 -8.52 7.91 3.55
N GLY A 138 -9.14 8.92 4.18
CA GLY A 138 -8.89 9.26 5.58
C GLY A 138 -9.19 8.11 6.53
N ALA A 139 -10.33 7.45 6.34
CA ALA A 139 -10.72 6.30 7.15
C ALA A 139 -9.78 5.10 6.91
N THR A 140 -9.49 4.73 5.66
CA THR A 140 -8.57 3.63 5.34
C THR A 140 -7.15 3.90 5.84
N ASN A 141 -6.68 5.15 5.79
CA ASN A 141 -5.39 5.54 6.35
C ASN A 141 -5.35 5.37 7.87
N GLN A 142 -6.47 5.64 8.56
CA GLN A 142 -6.59 5.37 9.98
C GLN A 142 -6.63 3.86 10.28
N LEU A 143 -7.26 3.04 9.43
CA LEU A 143 -7.21 1.58 9.56
C LEU A 143 -5.78 1.02 9.42
N LEU A 144 -5.00 1.51 8.45
CA LEU A 144 -3.58 1.12 8.34
C LEU A 144 -2.79 1.56 9.57
N GLY A 145 -3.06 2.76 10.11
CA GLY A 145 -2.50 3.21 11.38
C GLY A 145 -2.88 2.30 12.55
N GLY A 146 -4.16 1.90 12.63
CA GLY A 146 -4.67 0.94 13.60
C GLY A 146 -3.97 -0.41 13.51
N LEU A 147 -3.79 -0.95 12.29
CA LEU A 147 -3.03 -2.17 12.05
C LEU A 147 -1.56 -2.03 12.48
N ALA A 148 -0.91 -0.90 12.21
CA ALA A 148 0.47 -0.68 12.65
C ALA A 148 0.60 -0.70 14.18
N PHE A 149 -0.29 0.01 14.89
CA PHE A 149 -0.33 -0.04 16.35
C PHE A 149 -0.67 -1.42 16.89
N LEU A 150 -1.54 -2.16 16.19
CA LEU A 150 -1.87 -3.54 16.52
C LEU A 150 -0.65 -4.46 16.40
N VAL A 151 0.10 -4.37 15.30
CA VAL A 151 1.35 -5.13 15.10
C VAL A 151 2.36 -4.81 16.21
N ILE A 152 2.54 -3.53 16.56
CA ILE A 152 3.44 -3.12 17.66
C ILE A 152 2.95 -3.69 18.99
N SER A 153 1.64 -3.65 19.25
CA SER A 153 1.03 -4.19 20.46
C SER A 153 1.30 -5.70 20.59
N PHE A 154 1.13 -6.45 19.50
CA PHE A 154 1.47 -7.88 19.45
C PHE A 154 2.97 -8.14 19.60
N TRP A 155 3.82 -7.32 18.99
CA TRP A 155 5.27 -7.43 19.09
C TRP A 155 5.78 -7.23 20.53
N LEU A 156 5.19 -6.27 21.26
CA LEU A 156 5.47 -6.03 22.67
C LEU A 156 4.92 -7.16 23.54
N TRP A 157 3.69 -7.60 23.27
CA TRP A 157 3.03 -8.69 23.99
C TRP A 157 3.81 -10.00 23.90
N ARG A 158 4.31 -10.33 22.70
CA ARG A 158 5.16 -11.49 22.41
C ARG A 158 6.44 -11.50 23.24
N ARG A 159 7.00 -10.33 23.54
CA ARG A 159 8.23 -10.15 24.35
C ARG A 159 7.97 -9.90 25.84
N SER A 160 6.73 -10.06 26.30
CA SER A 160 6.34 -9.75 27.69
C SER A 160 6.73 -8.33 28.11
N LYS A 161 6.69 -7.36 27.19
CA LYS A 161 6.92 -5.94 27.45
C LYS A 161 5.59 -5.23 27.78
N PRO A 162 5.62 -4.11 28.53
CA PRO A 162 4.39 -3.37 28.83
C PRO A 162 3.72 -2.89 27.53
N VAL A 163 2.43 -3.22 27.37
CA VAL A 163 1.64 -2.93 26.16
C VAL A 163 0.65 -1.77 26.32
N TRP A 164 0.36 -1.36 27.56
CA TRP A 164 -0.77 -0.50 27.89
C TRP A 164 -0.77 0.86 27.16
N PHE A 165 0.40 1.46 26.94
CA PHE A 165 0.54 2.76 26.28
C PHE A 165 0.34 2.70 24.75
N VAL A 166 0.47 1.52 24.13
CA VAL A 166 0.21 1.31 22.69
C VAL A 166 -1.22 0.83 22.45
N VAL A 167 -1.74 0.00 23.34
CA VAL A 167 -3.11 -0.53 23.24
C VAL A 167 -4.14 0.60 23.29
N LEU A 168 -3.92 1.63 24.11
CA LEU A 168 -4.85 2.77 24.19
C LEU A 168 -4.98 3.53 22.84
N PRO A 169 -3.88 3.97 22.19
CA PRO A 169 -3.92 4.48 20.82
C PRO A 169 -4.52 3.49 19.81
N THR A 170 -4.22 2.19 19.93
CA THR A 170 -4.76 1.15 19.05
C THR A 170 -6.28 1.12 19.11
N ILE A 171 -6.87 1.09 20.32
CA ILE A 171 -8.31 1.06 20.52
C ILE A 171 -8.95 2.32 19.93
N PHE A 172 -8.38 3.50 20.21
CA PHE A 172 -8.90 4.76 19.64
C PHE A 172 -8.85 4.77 18.11
N MET A 173 -7.74 4.32 17.53
CA MET A 173 -7.53 4.22 16.08
C MET A 173 -8.40 3.15 15.40
N LEU A 174 -9.03 2.22 16.14
CA LEU A 174 -9.97 1.24 15.59
C LEU A 174 -11.44 1.63 15.82
N ILE A 175 -11.74 2.48 16.80
CA ILE A 175 -13.13 2.88 17.09
C ILE A 175 -13.52 4.14 16.31
N MET A 176 -12.63 5.14 16.27
CA MET A 176 -12.94 6.43 15.61
C MET A 176 -13.22 6.29 14.10
N PRO A 177 -12.45 5.50 13.33
CA PRO A 177 -12.70 5.35 11.90
C PRO A 177 -13.97 4.55 11.64
N ALA A 178 -14.22 3.48 12.41
CA ALA A 178 -15.46 2.70 12.34
C ALA A 178 -16.71 3.59 12.55
N TRP A 179 -16.66 4.45 13.57
CA TRP A 179 -17.73 5.43 13.83
C TRP A 179 -17.89 6.39 12.64
N ALA A 180 -16.80 7.01 12.20
CA ALA A 180 -16.83 7.96 11.09
C ALA A 180 -17.35 7.32 9.79
N MET A 181 -16.96 6.07 9.52
CA MET A 181 -17.40 5.31 8.35
C MET A 181 -18.90 5.01 8.40
N THR A 182 -19.44 4.70 9.58
CA THR A 182 -20.88 4.49 9.78
C THR A 182 -21.68 5.74 9.40
N ILE A 183 -21.22 6.92 9.83
CA ILE A 183 -21.83 8.21 9.44
C ILE A 183 -21.70 8.45 7.93
N GLN A 184 -20.53 8.16 7.36
CA GLN A 184 -20.28 8.33 5.93
C GLN A 184 -21.18 7.45 5.06
N ILE A 185 -21.39 6.19 5.45
CA ILE A 185 -22.29 5.26 4.76
C ILE A 185 -23.73 5.79 4.75
N GLN A 186 -24.23 6.29 5.89
CA GLN A 186 -25.56 6.91 5.96
C GLN A 186 -25.66 8.13 5.03
N ASN A 187 -24.63 8.97 5.01
CA ASN A 187 -24.56 10.13 4.11
C ASN A 187 -24.53 9.76 2.63
N TRP A 188 -23.84 8.67 2.26
CA TRP A 188 -23.77 8.18 0.89
C TRP A 188 -25.06 7.47 0.46
N TRP A 189 -25.71 6.77 1.39
CA TRP A 189 -27.02 6.18 1.16
C TRP A 189 -28.06 7.25 0.81
N ALA A 190 -28.08 8.36 1.57
CA ALA A 190 -28.97 9.49 1.29
C ALA A 190 -28.66 10.22 -0.03
N LYS A 191 -27.47 10.04 -0.59
CA LYS A 191 -27.02 10.63 -1.87
C LYS A 191 -27.03 9.63 -3.03
N GLU A 192 -27.74 8.51 -2.88
CA GLU A 192 -27.86 7.43 -3.88
C GLU A 192 -26.51 6.92 -4.42
N SER A 193 -25.46 7.04 -3.58
CA SER A 193 -24.09 6.76 -3.95
C SER A 193 -23.73 5.31 -3.61
N TYR A 194 -24.42 4.35 -4.24
CA TYR A 194 -24.37 2.93 -3.85
C TYR A 194 -22.97 2.29 -3.94
N LEU A 195 -22.12 2.74 -4.86
CA LEU A 195 -20.74 2.26 -4.95
C LEU A 195 -19.94 2.54 -3.66
N LEU A 196 -20.05 3.76 -3.13
CA LEU A 196 -19.36 4.18 -1.92
C LEU A 196 -19.93 3.51 -0.67
N VAL A 197 -21.25 3.29 -0.65
CA VAL A 197 -21.91 2.48 0.38
C VAL A 197 -21.32 1.07 0.39
N CYS A 198 -21.25 0.41 -0.77
CA CYS A 198 -20.74 -0.96 -0.88
C CYS A 198 -19.29 -1.04 -0.38
N VAL A 199 -18.41 -0.16 -0.88
CA VAL A 199 -17.01 -0.12 -0.45
C VAL A 199 -16.90 0.15 1.06
N GLY A 200 -17.65 1.12 1.59
CA GLY A 200 -17.63 1.44 3.02
C GLY A 200 -18.10 0.28 3.90
N VAL A 201 -19.16 -0.44 3.49
CA VAL A 201 -19.65 -1.63 4.21
C VAL A 201 -18.61 -2.75 4.20
N VAL A 202 -18.01 -3.03 3.05
CA VAL A 202 -16.93 -4.03 2.95
C VAL A 202 -15.75 -3.64 3.85
N THR A 203 -15.36 -2.37 3.88
CA THR A 203 -14.32 -1.86 4.76
C THR A 203 -14.66 -2.06 6.24
N LEU A 204 -15.89 -1.74 6.67
CA LEU A 204 -16.33 -1.98 8.05
C LEU A 204 -16.33 -3.46 8.44
N VAL A 205 -16.73 -4.35 7.52
CA VAL A 205 -16.70 -5.79 7.75
C VAL A 205 -15.26 -6.29 7.91
N LEU A 206 -14.34 -5.82 7.06
CA LEU A 206 -12.92 -6.17 7.17
C LEU A 206 -12.29 -5.64 8.47
N GLU A 207 -12.65 -4.43 8.89
CA GLU A 207 -12.22 -3.86 10.17
C GLU A 207 -12.74 -4.71 11.34
N ALA A 208 -14.02 -5.07 11.35
CA ALA A 208 -14.60 -5.92 12.38
C ALA A 208 -13.93 -7.30 12.42
N TRP A 209 -13.66 -7.90 11.26
CA TRP A 209 -12.91 -9.16 11.16
C TRP A 209 -11.52 -9.03 11.78
N LEU A 210 -10.78 -7.99 11.43
CA LEU A 210 -9.42 -7.74 11.93
C LEU A 210 -9.42 -7.60 13.45
N VAL A 211 -10.40 -6.89 14.01
CA VAL A 211 -10.57 -6.74 15.47
C VAL A 211 -10.83 -8.10 16.12
N VAL A 212 -11.73 -8.90 15.55
CA VAL A 212 -12.03 -10.25 16.06
C VAL A 212 -10.80 -11.15 16.03
N GLU A 213 -10.08 -11.21 14.91
CA GLU A 213 -8.84 -11.99 14.79
C GLU A 213 -7.79 -11.55 15.80
N ALA A 214 -7.63 -10.24 15.99
CA ALA A 214 -6.71 -9.71 16.98
C ALA A 214 -7.08 -10.15 18.42
N PHE A 215 -8.35 -10.11 18.80
CA PHE A 215 -8.77 -10.59 20.11
C PHE A 215 -8.54 -12.10 20.28
N LEU A 216 -8.82 -12.90 19.26
CA LEU A 216 -8.62 -14.36 19.28
C LEU A 216 -7.15 -14.75 19.35
N MET A 217 -6.27 -13.99 18.68
CA MET A 217 -4.84 -14.26 18.62
C MET A 217 -4.06 -13.69 19.80
N TRP A 218 -4.59 -12.67 20.48
CA TRP A 218 -3.94 -12.01 21.61
C TRP A 218 -3.40 -12.99 22.68
N PRO A 219 -4.20 -13.94 23.24
CA PRO A 219 -3.68 -14.87 24.23
C PRO A 219 -2.64 -15.85 23.66
N LYS A 220 -2.77 -16.22 22.38
CA LYS A 220 -1.91 -17.20 21.70
C LYS A 220 -0.53 -16.64 21.34
N ALA A 221 -0.41 -15.32 21.22
CA ALA A 221 0.83 -14.68 20.77
C ALA A 221 1.90 -14.56 21.87
N LYS A 222 1.56 -14.77 23.14
CA LYS A 222 2.48 -14.59 24.26
C LYS A 222 3.56 -15.68 24.28
N GLY A 223 4.83 -15.29 24.26
CA GLY A 223 5.96 -16.21 24.46
C GLY A 223 6.40 -17.03 23.25
N VAL A 224 5.75 -16.90 22.09
CA VAL A 224 6.27 -17.44 20.83
C VAL A 224 7.51 -16.61 20.48
N LEU A 225 8.72 -17.15 20.41
CA LEU A 225 9.92 -16.40 19.95
C LEU A 225 10.37 -16.90 18.58
N GLU A 226 11.13 -16.09 17.85
CA GLU A 226 11.62 -16.47 16.52
C GLU A 226 12.63 -17.61 16.69
N LYS A 227 12.55 -18.63 15.86
CA LYS A 227 13.59 -19.68 15.84
C LYS A 227 14.88 -19.01 15.36
N THR A 228 15.91 -19.00 16.21
CA THR A 228 17.24 -18.52 15.82
C THR A 228 17.73 -19.39 14.67
N LEU A 229 18.19 -18.76 13.59
CA LEU A 229 18.80 -19.47 12.47
C LEU A 229 20.00 -20.28 12.97
N PRO A 230 20.24 -21.49 12.44
CA PRO A 230 21.49 -22.20 12.68
C PRO A 230 22.68 -21.28 12.34
N PRO A 231 23.80 -21.36 13.08
CA PRO A 231 25.00 -20.65 12.69
C PRO A 231 25.32 -20.98 11.23
N LEU A 232 25.57 -19.97 10.41
CA LEU A 232 26.03 -20.19 9.04
C LEU A 232 27.25 -21.09 9.11
N THR A 233 27.18 -22.26 8.46
CA THR A 233 28.35 -23.12 8.26
C THR A 233 29.35 -22.26 7.49
N GLN A 234 30.39 -21.80 8.18
CA GLN A 234 31.51 -21.15 7.52
C GLN A 234 32.21 -22.25 6.74
N GLU A 235 31.83 -22.47 5.49
CA GLU A 235 32.70 -23.18 4.58
C GLU A 235 34.03 -22.40 4.59
N PRO A 236 35.17 -23.04 4.91
CA PRO A 236 36.44 -22.36 4.81
C PRO A 236 36.53 -21.83 3.39
N VAL A 237 36.67 -20.51 3.26
CA VAL A 237 36.91 -19.85 1.98
C VAL A 237 38.22 -20.41 1.46
N ALA A 238 38.16 -21.54 0.75
CA ALA A 238 39.26 -22.04 -0.02
C ALA A 238 39.58 -20.89 -0.96
N SER A 239 40.77 -20.30 -0.78
CA SER A 239 41.19 -19.14 -1.55
C SER A 239 41.10 -19.51 -3.03
N ALA A 240 40.01 -19.11 -3.68
CA ALA A 240 39.92 -19.08 -5.13
C ALA A 240 40.83 -17.93 -5.57
N ARG A 241 42.15 -18.13 -5.43
CA ARG A 241 43.12 -17.50 -6.30
C ARG A 241 42.80 -18.05 -7.67
N VAL A 242 41.93 -17.35 -8.39
CA VAL A 242 41.87 -17.45 -9.84
C VAL A 242 43.30 -17.12 -10.31
N PRO A 243 44.06 -18.06 -10.89
CA PRO A 243 45.33 -17.71 -11.47
C PRO A 243 45.02 -16.77 -12.64
N ILE A 244 45.41 -15.51 -12.51
CA ILE A 244 45.48 -14.61 -13.65
C ILE A 244 46.51 -15.26 -14.59
N SER A 245 46.01 -15.92 -15.63
CA SER A 245 46.80 -16.31 -16.79
C SER A 245 47.38 -15.03 -17.35
N ALA A 246 48.65 -14.75 -17.02
CA ALA A 246 49.42 -13.76 -17.73
C ALA A 246 49.53 -14.25 -19.18
N GLY A 247 48.82 -13.59 -20.09
CA GLY A 247 48.96 -13.82 -21.51
C GLY A 247 50.42 -13.69 -21.90
N SER A 248 51.00 -14.78 -22.39
CA SER A 248 52.29 -14.79 -23.06
C SER A 248 52.15 -14.00 -24.35
N GLY A 249 52.53 -12.71 -24.31
CA GLY A 249 52.84 -11.95 -25.50
C GLY A 249 54.06 -12.58 -26.16
N SER A 250 53.84 -13.19 -27.33
CA SER A 250 54.87 -13.66 -28.24
C SER A 250 55.66 -12.47 -28.77
N SER A 251 56.94 -12.36 -28.40
CA SER A 251 57.94 -11.61 -29.15
C SER A 251 58.95 -12.62 -29.71
N SER A 252 58.77 -12.94 -30.99
CA SER A 252 59.80 -13.51 -31.86
C SER A 252 59.35 -13.24 -33.30
N GLU A 253 59.79 -12.09 -33.82
CA GLU A 253 60.42 -11.85 -35.13
C GLU A 253 60.41 -10.35 -35.47
#